data_AF-A0A538J8C9-F1
#
_entry.id   AF-A0A538J8C9-F1
#
_cell.length_a   1.000
_cell.length_b   1.000
_cell.length_c   1.000
_cell.angle_alpha   90.00
_cell.angle_beta   90.00
_cell.angle_gamma   90.00
#
_symmetry.space_group_name_H-M   'P 1'
#
loop_
_entity.id
_entity.type
_entity.pdbx_description
1 polymer ?
#
loop_
_entity_poly.entity_id
_entity_poly.type
_entity_poly.pdbx_seq_one_letter_code
_entity_poly.pdbx_strand_id
1 'polypeptide(L)'
;MSVRYVVLTSARPDYSARAEARLLRSGRSGLAVVHRTLTTTIFEVPSPRPLISAPARVLALGYASIKVHVPVPGTYQLNVTYAPYWHTRKGCLTRAPDGMTQVTVHRTGTVWITFAVTATRALEAMVGTQPEPCR
;
A
#
# COMPACT_ATOMS: atom_id res chain seq x y z
N MET A 1 3.50 6.26 -8.29
CA MET A 1 3.52 4.94 -7.61
C MET A 1 3.81 5.14 -6.14
N SER A 2 3.32 4.25 -5.26
CA SER A 2 3.44 4.39 -3.80
C SER A 2 4.78 3.90 -3.22
N VAL A 3 5.70 3.51 -4.09
CA VAL A 3 7.02 2.98 -3.74
C VAL A 3 8.03 4.12 -3.81
N ARG A 4 8.81 4.32 -2.74
CA ARG A 4 9.86 5.32 -2.66
C ARG A 4 11.26 4.78 -2.95
N TYR A 5 11.54 3.56 -2.50
CA TYR A 5 12.85 2.95 -2.64
C TYR A 5 12.77 1.58 -3.28
N VAL A 6 13.74 1.27 -4.13
CA VAL A 6 13.93 -0.05 -4.73
C VAL A 6 15.29 -0.58 -4.27
N VAL A 7 15.30 -1.80 -3.75
CA VAL A 7 16.50 -2.42 -3.20
C VAL A 7 16.95 -3.55 -4.11
N LEU A 8 18.17 -3.46 -4.64
CA LEU A 8 18.83 -4.51 -5.39
C LEU A 8 19.89 -5.15 -4.50
N THR A 9 19.74 -6.44 -4.22
CA THR A 9 20.74 -7.22 -3.49
C THR A 9 21.65 -8.01 -4.45
N SER A 10 22.79 -8.47 -3.95
CA SER A 10 23.69 -9.38 -4.66
C SER A 10 23.16 -10.82 -4.73
N ALA A 11 22.13 -11.15 -3.95
CA ALA A 11 21.47 -12.45 -3.98
C ALA A 11 20.83 -12.72 -5.35
N ARG A 12 20.63 -14.01 -5.67
CA ARG A 12 19.97 -14.40 -6.92
C ARG A 12 18.49 -13.98 -6.85
N PRO A 13 18.00 -13.15 -7.78
CA PRO A 13 16.59 -12.77 -7.79
C PRO A 13 15.75 -14.01 -8.09
N ASP A 14 14.55 -14.05 -7.50
CA ASP A 14 13.53 -15.02 -7.87
C ASP A 14 13.16 -14.84 -9.35
N TYR A 15 12.44 -15.81 -9.92
CA TYR A 15 12.16 -15.82 -11.36
C TYR A 15 11.39 -14.56 -11.81
N SER A 16 10.52 -14.01 -10.96
CA SER A 16 9.69 -12.85 -11.27
C SER A 16 10.48 -11.55 -11.27
N ALA A 17 11.53 -11.44 -10.45
CA ALA A 17 12.36 -10.24 -10.33
C ALA A 17 13.56 -10.18 -11.30
N ARG A 18 13.71 -11.16 -12.21
CA ARG A 18 14.90 -11.25 -13.09
C ARG A 18 14.97 -10.10 -14.10
N ALA A 19 13.84 -9.67 -14.64
CA ALA A 19 13.81 -8.63 -15.66
C ALA A 19 14.13 -7.26 -15.03
N GLU A 20 13.54 -7.00 -13.86
CA GLU A 20 13.73 -5.81 -13.04
C GLU A 20 15.19 -5.71 -12.57
N ALA A 21 15.77 -6.81 -12.05
CA ALA A 21 17.17 -6.84 -11.65
C ALA A 21 18.12 -6.55 -12.82
N ARG A 22 17.82 -7.04 -14.03
CA ARG A 22 18.60 -6.70 -15.24
C ARG A 22 18.45 -5.23 -15.61
N LEU A 23 17.25 -4.67 -15.52
CA LEU A 23 17.01 -3.25 -15.81
C LEU A 23 17.79 -2.35 -14.85
N LEU A 24 17.75 -2.64 -13.55
CA LEU A 24 18.51 -1.90 -12.54
C LEU A 24 20.03 -2.01 -12.77
N ARG A 25 20.54 -3.22 -13.06
CA ARG A 25 21.98 -3.45 -13.33
C ARG A 25 22.45 -2.78 -14.62
N SER A 26 21.57 -2.60 -15.60
CA SER A 26 21.92 -1.95 -16.86
C SER A 26 22.09 -0.44 -16.75
N GLY A 27 21.67 0.17 -15.63
CA GLY A 27 21.64 1.63 -15.45
C GLY A 27 20.53 2.34 -16.22
N ARG A 28 19.72 1.62 -17.01
CA ARG A 28 18.65 2.17 -17.84
C ARG A 28 17.32 2.39 -17.10
N SER A 29 17.28 2.15 -15.79
CA SER A 29 16.07 2.31 -14.98
C SER A 29 15.66 3.77 -14.78
N GLY A 30 16.58 4.72 -14.98
CA GLY A 30 16.36 6.14 -14.67
C GLY A 30 16.23 6.43 -13.16
N LEU A 31 16.51 5.45 -12.29
CA LEU A 31 16.46 5.62 -10.85
C LEU A 31 17.81 6.11 -10.30
N ALA A 32 17.77 7.04 -9.36
CA ALA A 32 18.97 7.55 -8.70
C ALA A 32 19.45 6.58 -7.63
N VAL A 33 20.75 6.27 -7.59
CA VAL A 33 21.36 5.50 -6.50
C VAL A 33 21.54 6.43 -5.30
N VAL A 34 20.87 6.12 -4.19
CA VAL A 34 20.96 6.91 -2.95
C VAL A 34 21.85 6.26 -1.89
N HIS A 35 22.06 4.95 -1.99
CA HIS A 35 22.94 4.22 -1.08
C HIS A 35 23.49 2.96 -1.73
N ARG A 36 24.73 2.60 -1.39
CA ARG A 36 25.39 1.40 -1.90
C ARG A 36 26.31 0.79 -0.86
N THR A 37 26.23 -0.52 -0.72
CA THR A 37 27.13 -1.37 0.06
C THR A 37 27.71 -2.47 -0.83
N LEU A 38 28.57 -3.33 -0.27
CA LEU A 38 29.14 -4.48 -0.99
C LEU A 38 28.07 -5.45 -1.52
N THR A 39 26.91 -5.54 -0.85
CA THR A 39 25.86 -6.52 -1.17
C THR A 39 24.53 -5.90 -1.57
N THR A 40 24.36 -4.58 -1.41
CA THR A 40 23.06 -3.92 -1.60
C THR A 40 23.21 -2.58 -2.28
N THR A 41 22.34 -2.28 -3.24
CA THR A 41 22.18 -0.96 -3.85
C THR A 41 20.74 -0.49 -3.66
N ILE A 42 20.55 0.71 -3.12
CA ILE A 42 19.25 1.33 -2.90
C ILE A 42 19.08 2.45 -3.91
N PHE A 43 17.97 2.37 -4.65
CA PHE A 43 17.56 3.36 -5.64
C PHE A 43 16.35 4.14 -5.13
N GLU A 44 16.27 5.43 -5.40
CA GLU A 44 15.09 6.26 -5.11
C GLU A 44 14.24 6.46 -6.37
N VAL A 45 12.93 6.34 -6.20
CA VAL A 45 11.93 6.55 -7.26
C VAL A 45 11.62 8.03 -7.37
N PRO A 46 11.72 8.64 -8.57
CA PRO A 46 11.35 10.04 -8.77
C PRO A 46 9.88 10.30 -8.41
N SER A 47 9.63 11.36 -7.65
CA SER A 47 8.28 11.82 -7.27
C SER A 47 7.37 10.71 -6.70
N PRO A 48 7.77 10.07 -5.58
CA PRO A 48 6.98 9.01 -4.98
C PRO A 48 5.68 9.59 -4.43
N ARG A 49 4.56 8.93 -4.69
CA ARG A 49 3.29 9.29 -4.03
C ARG A 49 3.26 8.59 -2.67
N PRO A 50 2.90 9.26 -1.57
CA PRO A 50 2.80 8.60 -0.27
C PRO A 50 1.72 7.52 -0.31
N LEU A 51 1.92 6.42 0.42
CA LEU A 51 0.94 5.32 0.43
C LEU A 51 -0.40 5.75 1.03
N ILE A 52 -0.39 6.65 2.02
CA ILE A 52 -1.58 7.26 2.61
C ILE A 52 -1.43 8.78 2.61
N SER A 53 -2.52 9.53 2.41
CA SER A 53 -2.52 10.99 2.45
C SER A 53 -2.19 11.52 3.84
N ALA A 54 -1.54 12.69 3.90
CA ALA A 54 -1.30 13.40 5.16
C ALA A 54 -2.64 13.86 5.81
N PRO A 55 -2.69 14.06 7.13
CA PRO A 55 -1.60 13.87 8.11
C PRO A 55 -1.36 12.42 8.59
N ALA A 56 -2.05 11.42 8.01
CA ALA A 56 -1.81 10.02 8.38
C ALA A 56 -0.45 9.53 7.88
N ARG A 57 0.11 8.53 8.59
CA ARG A 57 1.39 7.91 8.24
C ARG A 57 1.34 6.39 8.37
N VAL A 58 2.07 5.69 7.50
CA VAL A 58 2.23 4.23 7.60
C VAL A 58 3.23 3.92 8.71
N LEU A 59 2.82 3.05 9.63
CA LEU A 59 3.67 2.53 10.70
C LEU A 59 4.29 1.18 10.33
N ALA A 60 3.55 0.34 9.62
CA ALA A 60 4.02 -0.97 9.17
C ALA A 60 3.29 -1.41 7.91
N LEU A 61 4.02 -2.11 7.04
CA LEU A 61 3.49 -2.74 5.84
C LEU A 61 3.86 -4.22 5.88
N GLY A 62 2.86 -5.09 5.84
CA GLY A 62 3.00 -6.54 5.72
C GLY A 62 2.37 -7.04 4.43
N TYR A 63 2.51 -8.34 4.17
CA TYR A 63 2.01 -8.95 2.92
C TYR A 63 0.50 -8.75 2.71
N ALA A 64 -0.28 -8.85 3.78
CA ALA A 64 -1.75 -8.71 3.77
C ALA A 64 -2.26 -7.69 4.79
N SER A 65 -1.39 -6.79 5.28
CA SER A 65 -1.75 -5.87 6.36
C SER A 65 -1.04 -4.52 6.23
N ILE A 66 -1.74 -3.45 6.57
CA ILE A 66 -1.23 -2.09 6.60
C ILE A 66 -1.60 -1.49 7.96
N LYS A 67 -0.61 -1.02 8.71
CA LYS A 67 -0.82 -0.32 9.97
C LYS A 67 -0.56 1.16 9.74
N VAL A 68 -1.55 2.00 10.03
CA VAL A 68 -1.45 3.45 9.84
C VAL A 68 -1.75 4.18 11.13
N HIS A 69 -1.04 5.27 11.38
CA HIS A 69 -1.33 6.21 12.44
C HIS A 69 -2.12 7.38 11.87
N VAL A 70 -3.25 7.67 12.50
CA VAL A 70 -4.21 8.70 12.11
C VAL A 70 -4.24 9.73 13.24
N PRO A 71 -3.54 10.86 13.10
CA PRO A 71 -3.46 11.85 14.18
C PRO A 71 -4.73 12.70 14.30
N VAL A 72 -5.54 12.80 13.24
CA VAL A 72 -6.78 13.60 13.19
C VAL A 72 -7.90 12.75 12.60
N PRO A 73 -9.14 12.79 13.12
CA PRO A 73 -10.27 12.12 12.47
C PRO A 73 -10.50 12.70 11.07
N GLY A 74 -10.91 11.85 10.12
CA GLY A 74 -11.19 12.30 8.76
C GLY A 74 -11.06 11.20 7.72
N THR A 75 -11.04 11.64 6.47
CA THR A 75 -10.97 10.78 5.29
C THR A 75 -9.58 10.86 4.68
N TYR A 76 -9.00 9.69 4.41
CA TYR A 76 -7.64 9.54 3.91
C TYR A 76 -7.63 8.73 2.62
N GLN A 77 -6.83 9.17 1.65
CA GLN A 77 -6.62 8.42 0.41
C GLN A 77 -5.48 7.42 0.63
N LEU A 78 -5.77 6.13 0.46
CA LEU A 78 -4.81 5.04 0.50
C LEU A 78 -4.55 4.59 -0.94
N ASN A 79 -3.33 4.82 -1.43
CA ASN A 79 -2.88 4.47 -2.79
C ASN A 79 -2.62 2.95 -2.93
N VAL A 80 -3.67 2.18 -2.64
CA VAL A 80 -3.80 0.73 -2.79
C VAL A 80 -5.16 0.49 -3.43
N THR A 81 -5.19 -0.33 -4.48
CA THR A 81 -6.42 -0.67 -5.20
C THR A 81 -7.49 -1.20 -4.24
N TYR A 82 -8.70 -0.67 -4.37
CA TYR A 82 -9.83 -1.14 -3.57
C TYR A 82 -10.15 -2.60 -3.90
N ALA A 83 -10.30 -3.40 -2.85
CA ALA A 83 -10.79 -4.76 -2.89
C ALA A 83 -11.84 -4.93 -1.78
N PRO A 84 -12.92 -5.69 -2.03
CA PRO A 84 -13.99 -5.90 -1.04
C PRO A 84 -13.52 -6.72 0.19
N TYR A 85 -12.34 -7.31 0.11
CA TYR A 85 -11.73 -8.12 1.18
C TYR A 85 -10.87 -7.30 2.15
N TRP A 86 -10.68 -6.00 1.87
CA TRP A 86 -10.05 -5.11 2.84
C TRP A 86 -11.00 -4.87 4.02
N HIS A 87 -10.47 -4.95 5.23
CA HIS A 87 -11.22 -4.69 6.45
C HIS A 87 -10.41 -3.90 7.46
N THR A 88 -11.12 -3.15 8.29
CA THR A 88 -10.57 -2.45 9.44
C THR A 88 -11.63 -2.39 10.54
N ARG A 89 -11.21 -2.40 11.81
CA ARG A 89 -12.11 -2.26 12.96
C ARG A 89 -12.33 -0.82 13.40
N LYS A 90 -11.56 0.13 12.86
CA LYS A 90 -11.50 1.51 13.35
C LYS A 90 -11.92 2.54 12.31
N GLY A 91 -12.70 2.12 11.32
CA GLY A 91 -13.15 3.00 10.26
C GLY A 91 -13.85 2.24 9.16
N CYS A 92 -14.02 2.93 8.05
CA CYS A 92 -14.61 2.38 6.84
C CYS A 92 -13.63 2.42 5.69
N LEU A 93 -13.81 1.50 4.75
CA LEU A 93 -13.03 1.40 3.53
C LEU A 93 -13.99 1.46 2.35
N THR A 94 -13.82 2.45 1.49
CA THR A 94 -14.65 2.63 0.30
C THR A 94 -13.77 2.72 -0.94
N ARG A 95 -14.38 2.49 -2.11
CA ARG A 95 -13.71 2.71 -3.41
C ARG A 95 -13.75 4.19 -3.75
N ALA A 96 -12.60 4.81 -3.94
CA ALA A 96 -12.47 6.16 -4.46
C ALA A 96 -12.70 6.19 -5.99
N PRO A 97 -13.01 7.36 -6.58
CA PRO A 97 -13.24 7.48 -8.03
C PRO A 97 -12.06 7.03 -8.91
N ASP A 98 -10.84 7.10 -8.39
CA ASP A 98 -9.61 6.63 -9.05
C ASP A 98 -9.38 5.10 -8.90
N GLY A 99 -10.33 4.38 -8.31
CA GLY A 99 -10.24 2.94 -8.04
C GLY A 99 -9.39 2.57 -6.81
N MET A 100 -8.81 3.55 -6.13
CA MET A 100 -8.02 3.35 -4.91
C MET A 100 -8.93 3.22 -3.68
N THR A 101 -8.33 2.89 -2.56
CA THR A 101 -9.04 2.75 -1.29
C THR A 101 -9.12 4.09 -0.58
N GLN A 102 -10.31 4.47 -0.15
CA GLN A 102 -10.53 5.60 0.74
C GLN A 102 -10.80 5.07 2.16
N VAL A 103 -10.13 5.65 3.15
CA VAL A 103 -10.22 5.25 4.55
C VAL A 103 -10.85 6.38 5.36
N THR A 104 -12.05 6.14 5.92
CA THR A 104 -12.72 7.11 6.81
C THR A 104 -12.58 6.67 8.25
N VAL A 105 -12.04 7.54 9.10
CA VAL A 105 -11.70 7.23 10.49
C VAL A 105 -12.28 8.29 11.41
N HIS A 106 -13.15 7.88 12.35
CA HIS A 106 -13.85 8.80 13.26
C HIS A 106 -13.06 9.11 14.54
N ARG A 107 -12.03 8.32 14.87
CA ARG A 107 -11.22 8.48 16.09
C ARG A 107 -9.74 8.42 15.77
N THR A 108 -8.98 9.29 16.43
CA THR A 108 -7.52 9.30 16.28
C THR A 108 -6.90 8.00 16.80
N GLY A 109 -5.68 7.73 16.35
CA GLY A 109 -4.87 6.62 16.81
C GLY A 109 -4.48 5.68 15.69
N THR A 110 -4.19 4.43 16.06
CA THR A 110 -3.66 3.45 15.11
C THR A 110 -4.78 2.60 14.52
N VAL A 111 -4.85 2.59 13.19
CA VAL A 111 -5.80 1.82 12.38
C VAL A 111 -5.06 0.66 11.72
N TRP A 112 -5.67 -0.52 11.76
CA TRP A 112 -5.12 -1.72 11.15
C TRP A 112 -6.04 -2.15 10.02
N ILE A 113 -5.50 -2.14 8.81
CA ILE A 113 -6.18 -2.51 7.58
C ILE A 113 -5.61 -3.85 7.15
N THR A 114 -6.46 -4.83 6.93
CA THR A 114 -6.05 -6.21 6.69
C THR A 114 -6.82 -6.77 5.51
N PHE A 115 -6.20 -7.64 4.73
CA PHE A 115 -6.84 -8.36 3.63
C PHE A 115 -7.31 -9.71 4.16
N ALA A 116 -8.62 -9.94 4.21
CA ALA A 116 -9.18 -11.23 4.60
C ALA A 116 -10.26 -11.67 3.61
N VAL A 117 -10.01 -12.82 2.98
CA VAL A 117 -11.00 -13.49 2.14
C VAL A 117 -11.80 -14.42 3.06
N THR A 118 -13.02 -14.04 3.40
CA THR A 118 -13.97 -14.88 4.13
C THR A 118 -15.18 -15.17 3.24
N ALA A 119 -15.85 -16.31 3.45
CA ALA A 119 -17.01 -16.72 2.66
C ALA A 119 -18.13 -15.65 2.65
N THR A 120 -18.38 -15.01 3.80
CA THR A 120 -19.36 -13.91 3.91
C THR A 120 -18.98 -12.71 3.05
N ARG A 121 -17.69 -12.33 3.00
CA ARG A 121 -17.21 -11.21 2.17
C ARG A 121 -17.21 -11.53 0.68
N ALA A 122 -16.93 -12.77 0.33
CA ALA A 122 -17.09 -13.24 -1.05
C ALA A 122 -18.55 -13.14 -1.51
N LEU A 123 -19.50 -13.51 -0.64
CA LEU A 123 -20.93 -13.39 -0.93
C LEU A 123 -21.38 -11.93 -1.01
N GLU A 124 -20.99 -11.06 -0.07
CA GLU A 124 -21.30 -9.62 -0.11
C GLU A 124 -20.75 -8.94 -1.38
N ALA A 125 -19.52 -9.31 -1.79
CA ALA A 125 -18.91 -8.81 -3.02
C ALA A 125 -19.69 -9.23 -4.28
N MET A 126 -20.26 -10.44 -4.29
CA MET A 126 -21.07 -10.95 -5.41
C MET A 126 -22.49 -10.37 -5.42
N VAL A 127 -23.07 -10.11 -4.25
CA VAL A 127 -24.43 -9.55 -4.11
C VAL A 127 -24.45 -8.03 -4.37
N GLY A 128 -23.28 -7.38 -4.43
CA GLY A 128 -23.19 -5.94 -4.70
C GLY A 128 -23.66 -5.09 -3.51
N THR A 129 -23.78 -5.67 -2.32
CA THR A 129 -24.07 -4.93 -1.10
C THR A 129 -22.88 -4.02 -0.81
N GLN A 130 -23.04 -2.72 -1.09
CA GLN A 130 -22.08 -1.73 -0.64
C GLN A 130 -22.00 -1.84 0.89
N PRO A 131 -20.78 -1.86 1.48
CA PRO A 131 -20.65 -1.77 2.93
C PRO A 131 -21.43 -0.54 3.41
N GLU A 132 -22.23 -0.74 4.47
CA GLU A 132 -23.18 0.27 4.98
C GLU A 132 -22.57 1.67 4.99
N PRO A 133 -23.33 2.71 4.61
CA PRO A 133 -22.86 4.08 4.70
C PRO A 133 -22.47 4.35 6.15
N CYS A 134 -21.23 4.74 6.34
CA CYS A 134 -20.65 5.03 7.64
C CYS A 134 -21.47 6.14 8.30
N ARG A 135 -22.26 5.76 9.30
CA ARG A 135 -23.04 6.66 10.14
C ARG A 135 -22.33 6.90 11.46
#